data_AF-A0A285U5K5-F1
#
_entry.id   AF-A0A285U5K5-F1
#
_cell.length_a   1.000
_cell.length_b   1.000
_cell.length_c   1.000
_cell.angle_alpha   90.00
_cell.angle_beta   90.00
_cell.angle_gamma   90.00
#
_symmetry.space_group_name_H-M   'P 1'
#
loop_
_entity.id
_entity.type
_entity.pdbx_description
1 polymer ?
#
loop_
_entity_poly.entity_id
_entity_poly.type
_entity_poly.pdbx_seq_one_letter_code
_entity_poly.pdbx_strand_id
1 'polypeptide(L)'
;MKFLKSLDELLYEIVSWLVFYPLTMWRSIRHPKAMMRYADTELVDDPPEQYTETLSPPLFLLLSLFLAHGSEMMLARWEGTWVRPTLLASDSNLLIFRAILFSIFPLLMSVRLLRRRKIAIDRETLRAPFYSQCYVAAPFALGVSLAGQIARIETAAAAMAGLALFAASVSWYLAVETRWFKADLGMPTGRAFVTVLVTFLEGLALMLLAIVGIVYGTA
;
A
#
# COMPACT_ATOMS: atom_id res chain seq x y z
N MET A 1 14.75 -34.17 -1.67
CA MET A 1 13.28 -34.28 -1.78
C MET A 1 12.53 -33.07 -1.23
N LYS A 2 12.83 -32.55 -0.02
CA LYS A 2 12.20 -31.31 0.50
C LYS A 2 12.45 -30.04 -0.33
N PHE A 3 13.65 -29.91 -0.91
CA PHE A 3 14.01 -28.73 -1.73
C PHE A 3 13.24 -28.65 -3.05
N LEU A 4 13.09 -29.78 -3.76
CA LEU A 4 12.29 -29.84 -4.98
C LEU A 4 10.80 -29.59 -4.69
N LYS A 5 10.26 -30.20 -3.62
CA LYS A 5 8.88 -29.95 -3.20
C LYS A 5 8.64 -28.48 -2.83
N SER A 6 9.58 -27.84 -2.12
CA SER A 6 9.51 -26.40 -1.81
C SER A 6 9.62 -25.51 -3.05
N LEU A 7 10.37 -25.93 -4.07
CA LEU A 7 10.41 -25.22 -5.36
C LEU A 7 9.10 -25.37 -6.12
N ASP A 8 8.52 -26.57 -6.16
CA ASP A 8 7.22 -26.81 -6.81
C ASP A 8 6.10 -25.99 -6.13
N GLU A 9 6.09 -25.93 -4.80
CA GLU A 9 5.16 -25.10 -4.01
C GLU A 9 5.36 -23.60 -4.30
N LEU A 10 6.61 -23.12 -4.32
CA LEU A 10 6.93 -21.73 -4.64
C LEU A 10 6.53 -21.35 -6.06
N LEU A 11 6.80 -22.23 -7.04
CA LEU A 11 6.44 -22.01 -8.43
C LEU A 11 4.92 -21.96 -8.59
N TYR A 12 4.20 -22.90 -7.96
CA TYR A 12 2.75 -22.87 -7.94
C TYR A 12 2.22 -21.58 -7.32
N GLU A 13 2.80 -21.13 -6.20
CA GLU A 13 2.44 -19.88 -5.55
C GLU A 13 2.65 -18.67 -6.49
N ILE A 14 3.82 -18.55 -7.13
CA ILE A 14 4.11 -17.45 -8.06
C ILE A 14 3.16 -17.46 -9.26
N VAL A 15 2.89 -18.62 -9.85
CA VAL A 15 1.97 -18.73 -10.99
C VAL A 15 0.55 -18.38 -10.55
N SER A 16 0.13 -18.78 -9.35
CA SER A 16 -1.18 -18.44 -8.81
C SER A 16 -1.37 -16.93 -8.64
N TRP A 17 -0.30 -16.17 -8.36
CA TRP A 17 -0.36 -14.71 -8.26
C TRP A 17 -0.80 -14.04 -9.56
N LEU A 18 -0.58 -14.65 -10.73
CA LEU A 18 -1.08 -14.12 -12.01
C LEU A 18 -2.61 -14.03 -12.04
N VAL A 19 -3.29 -14.90 -11.30
CA VAL A 19 -4.76 -14.92 -11.18
C VAL A 19 -5.19 -14.13 -9.94
N PHE A 20 -4.57 -14.39 -8.79
CA PHE A 20 -5.01 -13.81 -7.53
C PHE A 20 -4.68 -12.32 -7.40
N TYR A 21 -3.59 -11.83 -8.01
CA TYR A 21 -3.27 -10.40 -7.98
C TYR A 21 -4.35 -9.53 -8.66
N PRO A 22 -4.70 -9.73 -9.95
CA PRO A 22 -5.72 -8.91 -10.60
C PRO A 22 -7.09 -9.07 -9.95
N LEU A 23 -7.43 -10.26 -9.46
CA LEU A 23 -8.67 -10.48 -8.71
C LEU A 23 -8.70 -9.69 -7.40
N THR A 24 -7.63 -9.76 -6.61
CA THR A 24 -7.49 -9.03 -5.34
C THR A 24 -7.52 -7.52 -5.57
N MET A 25 -6.83 -7.04 -6.61
CA MET A 25 -6.84 -5.63 -7.01
C MET A 25 -8.25 -5.17 -7.39
N TRP A 26 -8.94 -5.92 -8.23
CA TRP A 26 -10.31 -5.59 -8.62
C TRP A 26 -11.27 -5.55 -7.43
N ARG A 27 -11.23 -6.58 -6.57
CA ARG A 27 -12.04 -6.63 -5.34
C ARG A 27 -11.71 -5.47 -4.40
N SER A 28 -10.43 -5.12 -4.25
CA SER A 28 -9.98 -4.01 -3.40
C SER A 28 -10.46 -2.64 -3.91
N ILE A 29 -10.47 -2.42 -5.23
CA ILE A 29 -10.94 -1.18 -5.83
C ILE A 29 -12.48 -1.08 -5.76
N ARG A 30 -13.20 -2.16 -6.08
CA ARG A 30 -14.67 -2.17 -6.19
C ARG A 30 -15.38 -2.33 -4.85
N HIS A 31 -14.84 -3.15 -3.97
CA HIS A 31 -15.45 -3.53 -2.69
C HIS A 31 -14.47 -3.39 -1.52
N PRO A 32 -13.84 -2.21 -1.32
CA PRO A 32 -12.79 -2.03 -0.32
C PRO A 32 -13.24 -2.40 1.10
N LYS A 33 -14.45 -1.98 1.50
CA LYS A 33 -15.00 -2.34 2.82
C LYS A 33 -15.17 -3.85 3.03
N ALA A 34 -15.53 -4.58 1.97
CA ALA A 34 -15.67 -6.03 2.06
C ALA A 34 -14.29 -6.68 2.23
N MET A 35 -13.28 -6.20 1.51
CA MET A 35 -11.89 -6.66 1.63
C MET A 35 -11.29 -6.36 3.00
N MET A 36 -11.57 -5.18 3.57
CA MET A 36 -11.15 -4.83 4.92
C MET A 36 -11.76 -5.80 5.95
N ARG A 37 -13.07 -6.05 5.89
CA ARG A 37 -13.72 -7.01 6.80
C ARG A 37 -13.25 -8.45 6.56
N TYR A 38 -13.00 -8.82 5.31
CA TYR A 38 -12.46 -10.12 4.94
C TYR A 38 -11.10 -10.37 5.61
N ALA A 39 -10.21 -9.37 5.61
CA ALA A 39 -8.92 -9.47 6.29
C ALA A 39 -9.04 -9.74 7.79
N ASP A 40 -10.02 -9.14 8.47
CA ASP A 40 -10.27 -9.37 9.90
C ASP A 40 -10.77 -10.80 10.16
N THR A 41 -11.64 -11.35 9.31
CA THR A 41 -12.18 -12.70 9.46
C THR A 41 -11.13 -13.77 9.22
N GLU A 42 -10.36 -13.66 8.13
CA GLU A 42 -9.38 -14.66 7.72
C GLU A 42 -8.21 -14.80 8.71
N LEU A 43 -7.96 -13.79 9.56
CA LEU A 43 -6.94 -13.90 10.60
C LEU A 43 -7.32 -14.86 11.73
N VAL A 44 -8.60 -15.21 11.84
CA VAL A 44 -9.12 -16.15 12.85
C VAL A 44 -9.01 -17.60 12.36
N ASP A 45 -8.90 -17.81 11.05
CA ASP A 45 -8.81 -19.13 10.44
C ASP A 45 -7.43 -19.77 10.69
N ASP A 46 -7.35 -21.08 10.53
CA ASP A 46 -6.08 -21.80 10.66
C ASP A 46 -5.08 -21.31 9.59
N PRO A 47 -3.77 -21.17 9.91
CA PRO A 47 -2.76 -20.62 8.99
C PRO A 47 -2.78 -21.13 7.54
N PRO A 48 -3.00 -22.43 7.24
CA PRO A 48 -3.08 -22.91 5.85
C PRO A 48 -4.39 -22.54 5.13
N GLU A 49 -5.43 -22.15 5.86
CA GLU A 49 -6.75 -21.78 5.31
C GLU A 49 -6.88 -20.26 5.10
N GLN A 50 -6.00 -19.46 5.70
CA GLN A 50 -6.00 -18.00 5.56
C GLN A 50 -5.68 -17.58 4.12
N TYR A 51 -6.50 -16.69 3.59
CA TYR A 51 -6.32 -16.03 2.29
C TYR A 51 -6.26 -17.01 1.12
N THR A 52 -7.05 -18.08 1.13
CA THR A 52 -7.08 -19.03 0.01
C THR A 52 -7.69 -18.45 -1.28
N GLU A 53 -8.55 -17.43 -1.15
CA GLU A 53 -9.23 -16.81 -2.31
C GLU A 53 -8.55 -15.54 -2.83
N THR A 54 -7.55 -15.00 -2.12
CA THR A 54 -6.91 -13.72 -2.44
C THR A 54 -5.46 -13.69 -2.01
N LEU A 55 -4.69 -12.69 -2.40
CA LEU A 55 -3.35 -12.51 -1.83
C LEU A 55 -3.45 -12.05 -0.38
N SER A 56 -2.53 -12.53 0.46
CA SER A 56 -2.40 -12.00 1.82
C SER A 56 -2.15 -10.49 1.77
N PRO A 57 -2.73 -9.68 2.67
CA PRO A 57 -2.76 -8.23 2.50
C PRO A 57 -1.37 -7.56 2.43
N PRO A 58 -0.39 -7.91 3.29
CA PRO A 58 0.96 -7.35 3.17
C PRO A 58 1.67 -7.74 1.88
N LEU A 59 1.49 -8.99 1.42
CA LEU A 59 2.05 -9.48 0.16
C LEU A 59 1.42 -8.74 -1.03
N PHE A 60 0.11 -8.50 -1.01
CA PHE A 60 -0.58 -7.74 -2.03
C PHE A 60 -0.02 -6.32 -2.19
N LEU A 61 0.20 -5.60 -1.07
CA LEU A 61 0.85 -4.30 -1.08
C LEU A 61 2.27 -4.36 -1.65
N LEU A 62 3.07 -5.35 -1.21
CA LEU A 62 4.43 -5.53 -1.70
C LEU A 62 4.46 -5.80 -3.21
N LEU A 63 3.57 -6.67 -3.70
CA LEU A 63 3.45 -6.98 -5.13
C LEU A 63 3.00 -5.77 -5.94
N SER A 64 2.09 -4.94 -5.43
CA SER A 64 1.71 -3.69 -6.09
C SER A 64 2.88 -2.73 -6.24
N LEU A 65 3.72 -2.60 -5.22
CA LEU A 65 4.94 -1.78 -5.28
C LEU A 65 5.99 -2.36 -6.21
N PHE A 66 6.13 -3.69 -6.22
CA PHE A 66 7.01 -4.39 -7.14
C PHE A 66 6.60 -4.15 -8.60
N LEU A 67 5.30 -4.26 -8.91
CA LEU A 67 4.79 -3.98 -10.25
C LEU A 67 4.96 -2.50 -10.65
N ALA A 68 4.75 -1.58 -9.70
CA ALA A 68 5.00 -0.16 -9.94
C ALA A 68 6.49 0.09 -10.25
N HIS A 69 7.41 -0.58 -9.56
CA HIS A 69 8.83 -0.46 -9.86
C HIS A 69 9.19 -1.13 -11.20
N GLY A 70 8.63 -2.29 -11.50
CA GLY A 70 8.82 -2.94 -12.80
C GLY A 70 8.35 -2.06 -13.97
N SER A 71 7.20 -1.37 -13.82
CA SER A 71 6.73 -0.42 -14.83
C SER A 71 7.66 0.78 -14.96
N GLU A 72 8.22 1.26 -13.84
CA GLU A 72 9.25 2.31 -13.85
C GLU A 72 10.45 1.88 -14.67
N MET A 73 10.99 0.68 -14.46
CA MET A 73 12.16 0.17 -15.21
C MET A 73 11.88 0.04 -16.71
N MET A 74 10.67 -0.36 -17.10
CA MET A 74 10.27 -0.44 -18.51
C MET A 74 10.14 0.95 -19.15
N LEU A 75 9.72 1.95 -18.38
CA LEU A 75 9.59 3.34 -18.82
C LEU A 75 10.91 4.12 -18.71
N ALA A 76 11.85 3.70 -17.86
CA ALA A 76 13.07 4.42 -17.45
C ALA A 76 14.18 4.55 -18.52
N ARG A 77 13.83 4.54 -19.82
CA ARG A 77 14.74 5.09 -20.85
C ARG A 77 15.00 6.60 -20.71
N TRP A 78 14.49 7.24 -19.65
CA TRP A 78 14.60 8.67 -19.36
C TRP A 78 15.39 8.86 -18.06
N GLU A 79 16.72 8.82 -18.16
CA GLU A 79 17.59 9.16 -17.04
C GLU A 79 17.57 10.68 -16.82
N GLY A 80 16.97 11.09 -15.70
CA GLY A 80 17.30 12.35 -15.06
C GLY A 80 18.54 12.17 -14.19
N THR A 81 19.35 13.23 -14.07
CA THR A 81 20.62 13.34 -13.32
C THR A 81 20.51 13.19 -11.79
N TRP A 82 19.51 12.47 -11.27
CA TRP A 82 19.44 12.18 -9.84
C TRP A 82 20.45 11.08 -9.50
N VAL A 83 21.50 11.44 -8.75
CA VAL A 83 22.40 10.47 -8.12
C VAL A 83 21.69 9.84 -6.91
N ARG A 84 21.39 8.54 -6.97
CA ARG A 84 20.75 7.84 -5.86
C ARG A 84 21.69 7.84 -4.65
N PRO A 85 21.21 8.14 -3.42
CA PRO A 85 22.02 7.96 -2.21
C PRO A 85 22.50 6.51 -2.10
N THR A 86 23.68 6.27 -1.49
CA THR A 86 24.32 4.95 -1.46
C THR A 86 23.42 3.86 -0.89
N LEU A 87 22.60 4.18 0.12
CA LEU A 87 21.63 3.22 0.69
C LEU A 87 20.54 2.78 -0.29
N LEU A 88 20.21 3.60 -1.29
CA LEU A 88 19.18 3.35 -2.31
C LEU A 88 19.77 2.96 -3.67
N ALA A 89 21.06 2.62 -3.71
CA ALA A 89 21.74 2.29 -4.96
C ALA A 89 21.21 0.98 -5.57
N SER A 90 20.82 0.00 -4.75
CA SER A 90 20.22 -1.24 -5.25
C SER A 90 18.69 -1.12 -5.39
N ASP A 91 18.14 -1.74 -6.43
CA ASP A 91 16.69 -1.77 -6.66
C ASP A 91 15.95 -2.50 -5.52
N SER A 92 16.58 -3.51 -4.91
CA SER A 92 16.05 -4.18 -3.72
C SER A 92 15.92 -3.24 -2.54
N ASN A 93 16.93 -2.42 -2.25
CA ASN A 93 16.87 -1.45 -1.16
C ASN A 93 15.83 -0.36 -1.42
N LEU A 94 15.71 0.09 -2.67
CA LEU A 94 14.71 1.06 -3.09
C LEU A 94 13.29 0.51 -2.94
N LEU A 95 13.06 -0.75 -3.30
CA LEU A 95 11.79 -1.44 -3.11
C LEU A 95 11.44 -1.59 -1.63
N ILE A 96 12.38 -2.03 -0.79
CA ILE A 96 12.19 -2.14 0.66
C ILE A 96 11.86 -0.77 1.25
N PHE A 97 12.60 0.27 0.84
CA PHE A 97 12.35 1.63 1.30
C PHE A 97 10.94 2.10 0.92
N ARG A 98 10.52 1.90 -0.33
CA ARG A 98 9.15 2.21 -0.77
C ARG A 98 8.10 1.41 0.02
N ALA A 99 8.33 0.13 0.28
CA ALA A 99 7.45 -0.69 1.09
C ALA A 99 7.27 -0.11 2.49
N ILE A 100 8.37 0.28 3.15
CA ILE A 100 8.33 0.94 4.46
C ILE A 100 7.54 2.25 4.38
N LEU A 101 7.84 3.12 3.40
CA LEU A 101 7.17 4.41 3.26
C LEU A 101 5.66 4.26 3.05
N PHE A 102 5.24 3.37 2.14
CA PHE A 102 3.82 3.15 1.87
C PHE A 102 3.12 2.38 2.99
N SER A 103 3.83 1.58 3.80
CA SER A 103 3.28 0.95 5.01
C SER A 103 3.02 1.93 6.17
N ILE A 104 3.56 3.16 6.13
CA ILE A 104 3.23 4.19 7.13
C ILE A 104 1.73 4.51 7.13
N PHE A 105 1.11 4.60 5.95
CA PHE A 105 -0.31 4.91 5.82
C PHE A 105 -1.23 3.88 6.47
N PRO A 106 -1.19 2.58 6.11
CA PRO A 106 -2.01 1.57 6.76
C PRO A 106 -1.72 1.50 8.26
N LEU A 107 -0.45 1.58 8.67
CA LEU A 107 -0.06 1.56 10.08
C LEU A 107 -0.69 2.71 10.89
N LEU A 108 -0.60 3.95 10.40
CA LEU A 108 -1.16 5.11 11.09
C LEU A 108 -2.69 5.04 11.17
N MET A 109 -3.37 4.59 10.11
CA MET A 109 -4.81 4.40 10.12
C MET A 109 -5.24 3.35 11.14
N SER A 110 -4.53 2.21 11.21
CA SER A 110 -4.77 1.16 12.20
C SER A 110 -4.55 1.65 13.63
N VAL A 111 -3.42 2.34 13.89
CA VAL A 111 -3.12 2.93 15.20
C VAL A 111 -4.18 3.94 15.59
N ARG A 112 -4.61 4.81 14.66
CA ARG A 112 -5.63 5.81 14.92
C ARG A 112 -6.97 5.15 15.26
N LEU A 113 -7.35 4.07 14.57
CA LEU A 113 -8.55 3.28 14.88
C LEU A 113 -8.48 2.75 16.33
N LEU A 114 -7.39 2.03 16.68
CA LEU A 114 -7.24 1.43 18.01
C LEU A 114 -7.28 2.47 19.13
N ARG A 115 -6.58 3.60 18.95
CA ARG A 115 -6.62 4.73 19.91
C ARG A 115 -8.03 5.26 20.11
N ARG A 116 -8.80 5.41 19.03
CA ARG A 116 -10.19 5.88 19.10
C ARG A 116 -11.12 4.86 19.75
N ARG A 117 -10.87 3.56 19.56
CA ARG A 117 -11.59 2.46 20.24
C ARG A 117 -11.13 2.24 21.68
N LYS A 118 -10.08 2.91 22.13
CA LYS A 118 -9.44 2.70 23.45
C LYS A 118 -8.97 1.25 23.65
N ILE A 119 -8.55 0.60 22.56
CA ILE A 119 -7.94 -0.72 22.60
C ILE A 119 -6.43 -0.53 22.78
N ALA A 120 -5.81 -1.38 23.61
CA ALA A 120 -4.35 -1.37 23.78
C ALA A 120 -3.66 -1.57 22.43
N ILE A 121 -2.50 -0.94 22.24
CA ILE A 121 -1.72 -1.12 21.01
C ILE A 121 -0.60 -2.10 21.34
N ASP A 122 -0.74 -3.30 20.82
CA ASP A 122 0.26 -4.36 20.85
C ASP A 122 0.30 -5.06 19.48
N ARG A 123 1.16 -6.06 19.34
CA ARG A 123 1.36 -6.76 18.07
C ARG A 123 0.11 -7.53 17.62
N GLU A 124 -0.70 -8.02 18.54
CA GLU A 124 -1.89 -8.84 18.25
C GLU A 124 -3.06 -7.95 17.81
N THR A 125 -3.38 -6.95 18.62
CA THR A 125 -4.44 -5.97 18.38
C THR A 125 -4.21 -5.13 17.12
N LEU A 126 -2.95 -4.88 16.75
CA LEU A 126 -2.60 -4.12 15.53
C LEU A 126 -2.70 -4.96 14.25
N ARG A 127 -2.55 -6.28 14.34
CA ARG A 127 -2.43 -7.15 13.16
C ARG A 127 -3.67 -7.06 12.27
N ALA A 128 -4.86 -7.25 12.83
CA ALA A 128 -6.11 -7.18 12.10
C ALA A 128 -6.34 -5.84 11.38
N PRO A 129 -6.36 -4.69 12.07
CA PRO A 129 -6.57 -3.42 11.40
C PRO A 129 -5.43 -3.06 10.43
N PHE A 130 -4.20 -3.55 10.63
CA PHE A 130 -3.10 -3.34 9.66
C PHE A 130 -3.32 -4.13 8.37
N TYR A 131 -3.71 -5.39 8.49
CA TYR A 131 -3.98 -6.28 7.35
C TYR A 131 -5.16 -5.74 6.52
N SER A 132 -6.23 -5.32 7.19
CA SER A 132 -7.39 -4.68 6.57
C SER A 132 -7.00 -3.43 5.77
N GLN A 133 -6.09 -2.62 6.32
CA GLN A 133 -5.60 -1.41 5.68
C GLN A 133 -4.68 -1.67 4.48
N CYS A 134 -3.93 -2.77 4.46
CA CYS A 134 -3.07 -3.12 3.32
C CYS A 134 -3.85 -3.34 2.02
N TYR A 135 -5.09 -3.85 2.07
CA TYR A 135 -5.94 -3.98 0.87
C TYR A 135 -6.32 -2.62 0.25
N VAL A 136 -6.42 -1.57 1.07
CA VAL A 136 -6.74 -0.21 0.60
C VAL A 136 -5.46 0.55 0.21
N ALA A 137 -4.38 0.35 0.97
CA ALA A 137 -3.09 0.98 0.70
C ALA A 137 -2.48 0.52 -0.63
N ALA A 138 -2.68 -0.73 -1.04
CA ALA A 138 -2.07 -1.27 -2.26
C ALA A 138 -2.54 -0.61 -3.58
N PRO A 139 -3.86 -0.46 -3.87
CA PRO A 139 -4.32 0.33 -5.01
C PRO A 139 -3.89 1.79 -4.96
N PHE A 140 -3.88 2.39 -3.77
CA PHE A 140 -3.41 3.76 -3.56
C PHE A 140 -1.93 3.91 -3.92
N ALA A 141 -1.08 3.02 -3.40
CA ALA A 141 0.35 3.05 -3.62
C ALA A 141 0.72 2.84 -5.09
N LEU A 142 0.06 1.89 -5.76
CA LEU A 142 0.23 1.65 -7.20
C LEU A 142 -0.20 2.90 -8.00
N GLY A 143 -1.38 3.45 -7.72
CA GLY A 143 -1.91 4.60 -8.44
C GLY A 143 -1.04 5.85 -8.31
N VAL A 144 -0.57 6.16 -7.09
CA VAL A 144 0.37 7.27 -6.85
C VAL A 144 1.71 7.04 -7.54
N SER A 145 2.23 5.81 -7.53
CA SER A 145 3.51 5.48 -8.18
C SER A 145 3.42 5.66 -9.70
N LEU A 146 2.34 5.15 -10.33
CA LEU A 146 2.09 5.33 -11.76
C LEU A 146 1.85 6.80 -12.12
N ALA A 147 1.13 7.55 -11.28
CA ALA A 147 0.92 8.98 -11.48
C ALA A 147 2.24 9.75 -11.53
N GLY A 148 3.17 9.43 -10.62
CA GLY A 148 4.52 10.00 -10.61
C GLY A 148 5.32 9.63 -11.86
N GLN A 149 5.22 8.40 -12.34
CA GLN A 149 5.88 7.96 -13.58
C GLN A 149 5.35 8.70 -14.81
N ILE A 150 4.03 8.82 -14.94
CA ILE A 150 3.39 9.54 -16.05
C ILE A 150 3.76 11.03 -16.02
N ALA A 151 3.79 11.64 -14.83
CA ALA A 151 4.14 13.05 -14.68
C ALA A 151 5.60 13.38 -15.06
N ARG A 152 6.49 12.37 -15.13
CA ARG A 152 7.88 12.54 -15.57
C ARG A 152 8.05 12.50 -17.09
N ILE A 153 6.99 12.19 -17.84
CA ILE A 153 7.00 12.29 -19.30
C ILE A 153 6.90 13.79 -19.66
N GLU A 154 7.84 14.31 -20.43
CA GLU A 154 8.01 15.74 -20.76
C GLU A 154 6.95 16.28 -21.74
N THR A 155 5.67 16.01 -21.48
CA THR A 155 4.53 16.55 -22.24
C THR A 155 3.47 17.09 -21.30
N ALA A 156 2.81 18.19 -21.70
CA ALA A 156 1.75 18.79 -20.88
C ALA A 156 0.58 17.81 -20.66
N ALA A 157 0.24 17.01 -21.67
CA ALA A 157 -0.82 16.01 -21.58
C ALA A 157 -0.49 14.92 -20.54
N ALA A 158 0.76 14.43 -20.51
CA ALA A 158 1.19 13.46 -19.50
C ALA A 158 1.23 14.08 -18.10
N ALA A 159 1.72 15.31 -17.94
CA ALA A 159 1.68 16.01 -16.66
C ALA A 159 0.23 16.13 -16.11
N MET A 160 -0.72 16.51 -16.97
CA MET A 160 -2.14 16.58 -16.62
C MET A 160 -2.71 15.19 -16.27
N ALA A 161 -2.39 14.16 -17.06
CA ALA A 161 -2.84 12.79 -16.79
C ALA A 161 -2.28 12.24 -15.47
N GLY A 162 -1.00 12.50 -15.19
CA GLY A 162 -0.36 12.16 -13.92
C GLY A 162 -1.01 12.86 -12.74
N LEU A 163 -1.25 14.17 -12.83
CA LEU A 163 -1.96 14.93 -11.81
C LEU A 163 -3.39 14.40 -11.58
N ALA A 164 -4.12 14.11 -12.65
CA ALA A 164 -5.47 13.56 -12.58
C ALA A 164 -5.49 12.19 -11.90
N LEU A 165 -4.56 11.30 -12.25
CA LEU A 165 -4.42 9.99 -11.62
C LEU A 165 -4.05 10.11 -10.14
N PHE A 166 -3.09 10.98 -9.80
CA PHE A 166 -2.72 11.25 -8.41
C PHE A 166 -3.93 11.74 -7.59
N ALA A 167 -4.64 12.74 -8.10
CA ALA A 167 -5.82 13.30 -7.44
C ALA A 167 -6.92 12.24 -7.28
N ALA A 168 -7.14 11.39 -8.29
CA ALA A 168 -8.09 10.29 -8.23
C ALA A 168 -7.69 9.24 -7.18
N SER A 169 -6.43 8.82 -7.13
CA SER A 169 -5.92 7.85 -6.15
C SER A 169 -6.03 8.37 -4.72
N VAL A 170 -5.63 9.62 -4.47
CA VAL A 170 -5.75 10.27 -3.15
C VAL A 170 -7.22 10.41 -2.76
N SER A 171 -8.07 10.91 -3.66
CA SER A 171 -9.49 11.10 -3.39
C SER A 171 -10.19 9.78 -3.10
N TRP A 172 -9.88 8.73 -3.86
CA TRP A 172 -10.39 7.38 -3.65
C TRP A 172 -9.97 6.85 -2.27
N TYR A 173 -8.68 6.94 -1.93
CA TYR A 173 -8.15 6.48 -0.64
C TYR A 173 -8.84 7.20 0.54
N LEU A 174 -8.88 8.54 0.52
CA LEU A 174 -9.53 9.32 1.57
C LEU A 174 -11.02 9.01 1.68
N ALA A 175 -11.71 8.77 0.56
CA ALA A 175 -13.12 8.45 0.56
C ALA A 175 -13.42 7.03 1.08
N VAL A 176 -12.51 6.06 0.87
CA VAL A 176 -12.60 4.72 1.46
C VAL A 176 -12.37 4.79 2.96
N GLU A 177 -11.27 5.40 3.40
CA GLU A 177 -10.92 5.55 4.80
C GLU A 177 -11.99 6.31 5.58
N THR A 178 -12.54 7.38 5.02
CA THR A 178 -13.63 8.15 5.66
C THR A 178 -14.87 7.29 5.89
N ARG A 179 -15.22 6.44 4.91
CA ARG A 179 -16.36 5.52 5.05
C ARG A 179 -16.07 4.42 6.06
N TRP A 180 -14.83 3.95 6.13
CA TRP A 180 -14.39 2.97 7.11
C TRP A 180 -14.45 3.54 8.53
N PHE A 181 -13.79 4.67 8.81
CA PHE A 181 -13.85 5.36 10.12
C PHE A 181 -15.29 5.67 10.54
N LYS A 182 -16.15 6.08 9.61
CA LYS A 182 -17.58 6.28 9.89
C LYS A 182 -18.26 5.00 10.36
N ALA A 183 -18.07 3.89 9.65
CA ALA A 183 -18.71 2.62 9.95
C ALA A 183 -18.17 2.02 11.26
N ASP A 184 -16.85 2.07 11.45
CA ASP A 184 -16.15 1.36 12.51
C ASP A 184 -16.10 2.09 13.85
N LEU A 185 -16.29 3.41 13.84
CA LEU A 185 -16.30 4.26 15.05
C LEU A 185 -17.65 4.95 15.29
N GLY A 186 -18.64 4.74 14.42
CA GLY A 186 -19.93 5.43 14.50
C GLY A 186 -19.83 6.96 14.36
N MET A 187 -18.76 7.47 13.74
CA MET A 187 -18.51 8.91 13.64
C MET A 187 -19.35 9.56 12.54
N PRO A 188 -19.79 10.82 12.71
CA PRO A 188 -20.40 11.57 11.62
C PRO A 188 -19.37 11.83 10.50
N THR A 189 -19.83 11.85 9.24
CA THR A 189 -18.96 11.89 8.05
C THR A 189 -17.91 12.99 8.10
N GLY A 190 -18.26 14.21 8.55
CA GLY A 190 -17.30 15.32 8.64
C GLY A 190 -16.16 15.07 9.63
N ARG A 191 -16.46 14.50 10.81
CA ARG A 191 -15.42 14.18 11.81
C ARG A 191 -14.55 12.99 11.36
N ALA A 192 -15.15 12.01 10.69
CA ALA A 192 -14.41 10.91 10.09
C ALA A 192 -13.45 11.43 9.01
N PHE A 193 -13.93 12.30 8.11
CA PHE A 193 -13.12 12.91 7.06
C PHE A 193 -11.95 13.71 7.64
N VAL A 194 -12.19 14.58 8.62
CA VAL A 194 -11.11 15.36 9.26
C VAL A 194 -10.10 14.44 9.94
N THR A 195 -10.54 13.40 10.65
CA THR A 195 -9.64 12.45 11.31
C THR A 195 -8.75 11.72 10.30
N VAL A 196 -9.34 11.27 9.19
CA VAL A 196 -8.63 10.60 8.09
C VAL A 196 -7.67 11.56 7.41
N LEU A 197 -8.10 12.78 7.09
CA LEU A 197 -7.26 13.79 6.46
C LEU A 197 -6.05 14.14 7.32
N VAL A 198 -6.25 14.37 8.62
CA VAL A 198 -5.14 14.63 9.56
C VAL A 198 -4.18 13.45 9.62
N THR A 199 -4.70 12.21 9.70
CA THR A 199 -3.87 11.00 9.75
C THR A 199 -3.09 10.79 8.43
N PHE A 200 -3.70 11.12 7.30
CA PHE A 200 -3.04 11.10 5.99
C PHE A 200 -1.91 12.14 5.91
N LEU A 201 -2.15 13.36 6.38
CA LEU A 201 -1.13 14.42 6.40
C LEU A 201 0.02 14.11 7.35
N GLU A 202 -0.25 13.48 8.50
CA GLU A 202 0.79 12.95 9.39
C GLU A 202 1.63 11.88 8.68
N GLY A 203 0.99 10.95 7.96
CA GLY A 203 1.69 9.93 7.17
C GLY A 203 2.56 10.54 6.08
N LEU A 204 2.05 11.54 5.36
CA LEU A 204 2.80 12.28 4.36
C LEU A 204 4.00 13.00 4.98
N ALA A 205 3.82 13.65 6.14
CA ALA A 205 4.91 14.31 6.85
C ALA A 205 6.00 13.33 7.28
N LEU A 206 5.63 12.16 7.85
CA LEU A 206 6.59 11.11 8.21
C LEU A 206 7.31 10.55 6.99
N MET A 207 6.60 10.35 5.88
CA MET A 207 7.20 9.89 4.62
C MET A 207 8.23 10.90 4.10
N LEU A 208 7.90 12.20 4.08
CA LEU A 208 8.82 13.25 3.67
C LEU A 208 10.03 13.35 4.59
N LEU A 209 9.84 13.26 5.91
CA LEU A 209 10.93 13.25 6.89
C LEU A 209 11.86 12.06 6.68
N ALA A 210 11.32 10.87 6.39
CA ALA A 210 12.13 9.69 6.09
C ALA A 210 12.94 9.86 4.80
N ILE A 211 12.34 10.45 3.75
CA ILE A 211 13.04 10.76 2.49
C ILE A 211 14.17 11.77 2.73
N VAL A 212 13.89 12.88 3.42
CA VAL A 212 14.89 13.89 3.78
C VAL A 212 16.00 13.26 4.61
N GLY A 213 15.66 12.44 5.60
CA GLY A 213 16.62 11.73 6.45
C GLY A 213 17.58 10.83 5.66
N ILE A 214 17.08 10.10 4.66
CA ILE A 214 17.96 9.30 3.79
C ILE A 214 18.79 10.20 2.87
N VAL A 215 18.17 11.17 2.19
CA VAL A 215 18.87 12.00 1.20
C VAL A 215 20.01 12.81 1.83
N TYR A 216 19.79 13.39 3.02
CA TYR A 216 20.79 14.23 3.68
C TYR A 216 21.65 13.48 4.71
N GLY A 217 21.17 12.35 5.24
CA GLY A 217 21.92 11.54 6.22
C GLY A 217 22.90 10.55 5.59
N THR A 218 22.85 10.38 4.26
CA THR A 218 23.70 9.42 3.52
C THR A 218 24.38 10.01 2.29
N ALA A 219 24.33 11.35 2.15
CA ALA A 219 25.15 12.13 1.24
C ALA A 219 26.51 12.42 1.88
#